data_AF-R7Z439-F1
#
_entry.id   AF-R7Z439-F1
#
_cell.length_a   1.000
_cell.length_b   1.000
_cell.length_c   1.000
_cell.angle_alpha   90.00
_cell.angle_beta   90.00
_cell.angle_gamma   90.00
#
_symmetry.space_group_name_H-M   'P 1'
#
loop_
_entity.id
_entity.type
_entity.pdbx_description
1 polymer ?
#
loop_
_entity_poly.entity_id
_entity_poly.type
_entity_poly.pdbx_seq_one_letter_code
_entity_poly.pdbx_strand_id
1 'polypeptide(L)'
;MLFNKTLTEVPDKLPYNKDSSLQPEARDILTLLQVLNVQIQSPIGYNDPPQIGSPINAILDWPVGTRAGFAAFLRDDVNKLFQDSLRYWAAAHNDPHSPGLENFTEKCICDPNNLHYGYKSWDDFFTRHFRPGIRPLAVPTDDSVIVSAAEATPFAIQRNFQLYDTFWTKGQRYSLRPPARRCEASIQVRRRCRLPGVPQPGQLPQLARALLPAAISDAPR
;
A
#
# COMPACT_ATOMS: atom_id res chain seq x y z
N MET A 1 -18.44 -21.42 9.53
CA MET A 1 -16.99 -21.65 9.36
C MET A 1 -16.21 -20.53 10.04
N LEU A 2 -15.02 -20.81 10.60
CA LEU A 2 -14.18 -19.82 11.27
C LEU A 2 -13.86 -18.61 10.37
N PHE A 3 -13.69 -18.85 9.07
CA PHE A 3 -13.41 -17.81 8.08
C PHE A 3 -14.57 -16.80 7.93
N ASN A 4 -15.83 -17.22 8.00
CA ASN A 4 -16.96 -16.27 7.94
C ASN A 4 -16.97 -15.30 9.13
N LYS A 5 -16.37 -15.70 10.26
CA LYS A 5 -16.23 -14.84 11.43
C LYS A 5 -15.24 -13.70 11.18
N THR A 6 -14.23 -13.89 10.32
CA THR A 6 -13.25 -12.83 9.97
C THR A 6 -13.89 -11.69 9.18
N LEU A 7 -15.00 -11.96 8.49
CA LEU A 7 -15.73 -11.00 7.65
C LEU A 7 -16.81 -10.23 8.42
N THR A 8 -17.19 -10.72 9.60
CA THR A 8 -18.24 -10.13 10.44
C THR A 8 -17.68 -9.51 11.73
N GLU A 9 -16.50 -9.93 12.17
CA GLU A 9 -15.78 -9.31 13.28
C GLU A 9 -15.21 -7.94 12.89
N VAL A 10 -15.25 -6.99 13.83
CA VAL A 10 -14.69 -5.64 13.65
C VAL A 10 -13.26 -5.62 14.19
N PRO A 11 -12.25 -5.19 13.41
CA PRO A 11 -10.87 -5.07 13.87
C PRO A 11 -10.72 -4.15 15.08
N ASP A 12 -9.97 -4.58 16.09
CA ASP A 12 -9.72 -3.81 17.31
C ASP A 12 -8.52 -2.86 17.16
N LYS A 13 -8.55 -2.04 16.10
CA LYS A 13 -7.50 -1.06 15.79
C LYS A 13 -8.11 0.18 15.13
N LEU A 14 -7.53 1.35 15.39
CA LEU A 14 -7.88 2.58 14.67
C LEU A 14 -7.46 2.49 13.19
N PRO A 15 -8.26 2.99 12.23
CA PRO A 15 -9.54 3.68 12.42
C PRO A 15 -10.77 2.76 12.55
N TYR A 16 -10.65 1.47 12.26
CA TYR A 16 -11.77 0.51 12.15
C TYR A 16 -12.63 0.43 13.42
N ASN A 17 -12.02 0.43 14.60
CA ASN A 17 -12.74 0.37 15.88
C ASN A 17 -13.51 1.65 16.27
N LYS A 18 -13.38 2.73 15.48
CA LYS A 18 -14.10 4.00 15.65
C LYS A 18 -14.84 4.46 14.39
N ASP A 19 -14.79 3.67 13.32
CA ASP A 19 -15.56 3.98 12.12
C ASP A 19 -17.05 3.74 12.42
N SER A 20 -17.81 4.82 12.60
CA SER A 20 -19.25 4.78 12.80
C SER A 20 -20.02 4.19 11.61
N SER A 21 -19.36 4.05 10.45
CA SER A 21 -19.95 3.50 9.23
C SER A 21 -20.03 1.97 9.27
N LEU A 22 -19.10 1.30 9.98
CA LEU A 22 -19.04 -0.17 10.16
C LEU A 22 -19.33 -0.96 8.87
N GLN A 23 -18.80 -0.53 7.73
CA GLN A 23 -19.00 -1.24 6.45
C GLN A 23 -17.75 -2.07 6.12
N PRO A 24 -17.70 -3.37 6.50
CA PRO A 24 -16.71 -4.27 5.92
C PRO A 24 -16.95 -4.37 4.40
N GLU A 25 -15.88 -4.35 3.61
CA GLU A 25 -15.96 -4.39 2.14
C GLU A 25 -16.53 -5.72 1.60
N ALA A 26 -16.37 -6.82 2.34
CA ALA A 26 -16.99 -8.12 2.07
C ALA A 26 -17.54 -8.75 3.36
N ARG A 27 -18.81 -9.18 3.36
CA ARG A 27 -19.51 -9.73 4.54
C ARG A 27 -19.67 -11.25 4.55
N ASP A 28 -19.43 -11.88 3.42
CA ASP A 28 -19.52 -13.33 3.25
C ASP A 28 -18.43 -13.81 2.30
N ILE A 29 -18.15 -15.11 2.37
CA ILE A 29 -17.05 -15.72 1.65
C ILE A 29 -17.26 -15.70 0.13
N LEU A 30 -18.51 -15.75 -0.36
CA LEU A 30 -18.79 -15.72 -1.80
C LEU A 30 -18.49 -14.32 -2.35
N THR A 31 -18.95 -13.28 -1.66
CA THR A 31 -18.61 -11.89 -2.00
C THR A 31 -17.10 -11.68 -2.00
N LEU A 32 -16.39 -12.17 -0.97
CA LEU A 32 -14.92 -12.06 -0.92
C LEU A 32 -14.26 -12.74 -2.12
N LEU A 33 -14.69 -13.96 -2.45
CA LEU A 33 -14.14 -14.72 -3.58
C LEU A 33 -14.44 -14.04 -4.93
N GLN A 34 -15.62 -13.44 -5.09
CA GLN A 34 -15.97 -12.66 -6.27
C GLN A 34 -15.08 -11.42 -6.43
N VAL A 35 -14.88 -10.65 -5.35
CA VAL A 35 -14.01 -9.47 -5.36
C VAL A 35 -12.56 -9.87 -5.64
N LEU A 36 -12.06 -10.94 -5.01
CA LEU A 36 -10.75 -11.50 -5.31
C LEU A 36 -10.63 -11.94 -6.77
N ASN A 37 -11.66 -12.61 -7.32
CA ASN A 37 -11.65 -13.03 -8.72
C ASN A 37 -11.58 -11.84 -9.69
N VAL A 38 -12.39 -10.80 -9.45
CA VAL A 38 -12.33 -9.56 -10.24
C VAL A 38 -10.95 -8.93 -10.14
N GLN A 39 -10.38 -8.82 -8.93
CA GLN A 39 -9.08 -8.20 -8.73
C GLN A 39 -7.93 -8.99 -9.35
N ILE A 40 -8.00 -10.32 -9.31
CA ILE A 40 -7.01 -11.22 -9.93
C ILE A 40 -7.08 -11.16 -11.46
N GLN A 41 -8.21 -10.78 -12.04
CA GLN A 41 -8.39 -10.67 -13.50
C GLN A 41 -8.25 -9.24 -14.02
N SER A 42 -8.22 -8.25 -13.14
CA SER A 42 -8.12 -6.84 -13.50
C SER A 42 -6.66 -6.40 -13.62
N PRO A 43 -6.29 -5.63 -14.67
CA PRO A 43 -4.96 -5.06 -14.76
C PRO A 43 -4.70 -4.11 -13.58
N ILE A 44 -3.47 -4.14 -13.06
CA ILE A 44 -3.06 -3.24 -11.97
C ILE A 44 -2.85 -1.85 -12.57
N GLY A 45 -3.85 -0.98 -12.46
CA GLY A 45 -3.76 0.43 -12.83
C GLY A 45 -2.93 1.23 -11.81
N TYR A 46 -2.18 2.21 -12.30
CA TYR A 46 -1.58 3.23 -11.44
C TYR A 46 -2.65 4.24 -10.99
N ASN A 47 -2.81 4.42 -9.68
CA ASN A 47 -3.72 5.41 -9.10
C ASN A 47 -2.95 6.45 -8.27
N ASP A 48 -3.40 7.71 -8.28
CA ASP A 48 -2.91 8.81 -7.44
C ASP A 48 -3.98 9.12 -6.36
N PRO A 49 -3.68 9.03 -5.05
CA PRO A 49 -2.37 8.77 -4.43
C PRO A 49 -1.90 7.33 -4.59
N PRO A 50 -0.57 7.09 -4.68
CA PRO A 50 -0.01 5.75 -4.75
C PRO A 50 -0.37 5.00 -3.46
N GLN A 51 -1.27 4.03 -3.58
CA GLN A 51 -1.62 3.16 -2.48
C GLN A 51 -0.46 2.19 -2.26
N ILE A 52 0.23 2.30 -1.13
CA ILE A 52 1.34 1.42 -0.76
C ILE A 52 0.73 0.07 -0.32
N GLY A 53 0.35 -0.77 -1.27
CA GLY A 53 -0.20 -2.10 -1.02
C GLY A 53 -0.56 -2.84 -2.31
N SER A 54 -0.46 -4.17 -2.28
CA SER A 54 -1.07 -5.00 -3.31
C SER A 54 -2.59 -4.79 -3.26
N PRO A 55 -3.31 -4.74 -4.40
CA PRO A 55 -4.78 -4.66 -4.39
C PRO A 55 -5.46 -5.78 -3.59
N ILE A 56 -4.84 -6.97 -3.52
CA ILE A 56 -5.30 -8.08 -2.68
C ILE A 56 -5.20 -7.71 -1.18
N ASN A 57 -4.17 -6.95 -0.78
CA ASN A 57 -4.04 -6.50 0.61
C ASN A 57 -5.16 -5.53 0.99
N ALA A 58 -5.66 -4.69 0.07
CA ALA A 58 -6.77 -3.80 0.36
C ALA A 58 -8.06 -4.58 0.67
N ILE A 59 -8.31 -5.67 -0.07
CA ILE A 59 -9.45 -6.57 0.16
C ILE A 59 -9.29 -7.32 1.49
N LEU A 60 -8.06 -7.71 1.82
CA LEU A 60 -7.78 -8.51 3.03
C LEU A 60 -7.51 -7.67 4.28
N ASP A 61 -7.37 -6.35 4.17
CA ASP A 61 -7.01 -5.44 5.27
C ASP A 61 -7.97 -5.57 6.47
N TRP A 62 -9.27 -5.75 6.19
CA TRP A 62 -10.26 -5.99 7.22
C TRP A 62 -10.12 -7.36 7.90
N PRO A 63 -10.26 -8.51 7.19
CA PRO A 63 -10.24 -9.81 7.84
C PRO A 63 -8.92 -10.10 8.56
N VAL A 64 -7.77 -9.61 8.08
CA VAL A 64 -6.47 -9.83 8.77
C VAL A 64 -6.37 -9.08 10.10
N GLY A 65 -7.14 -8.00 10.29
CA GLY A 65 -7.16 -7.21 11.52
C GLY A 65 -7.99 -7.80 12.66
N THR A 66 -8.67 -8.93 12.44
CA THR A 66 -9.59 -9.56 13.41
C THR A 66 -8.92 -10.71 14.17
N ARG A 67 -9.43 -11.05 15.37
CA ARG A 67 -8.93 -12.23 16.12
C ARG A 67 -9.27 -13.53 15.41
N ALA A 68 -10.47 -13.61 14.83
CA ALA A 68 -10.82 -14.72 13.95
C ALA A 68 -9.87 -14.81 12.75
N GLY A 69 -9.48 -13.67 12.18
CA GLY A 69 -8.53 -13.57 11.09
C GLY A 69 -7.19 -14.18 11.45
N PHE A 70 -6.62 -13.74 12.58
CA PHE A 70 -5.39 -14.32 13.12
C PHE A 70 -5.44 -15.85 13.17
N ALA A 71 -6.52 -16.43 13.69
CA ALA A 71 -6.67 -17.89 13.74
C ALA A 71 -6.92 -18.53 12.36
N ALA A 72 -7.63 -17.86 11.45
CA ALA A 72 -7.97 -18.39 10.14
C ALA A 72 -6.77 -18.41 9.18
N PHE A 73 -5.98 -17.33 9.12
CA PHE A 73 -4.80 -17.22 8.25
C PHE A 73 -3.60 -18.05 8.74
N LEU A 74 -3.64 -18.56 9.97
CA LEU A 74 -2.64 -19.52 10.46
C LEU A 74 -2.92 -20.97 10.01
N ARG A 75 -4.09 -21.25 9.43
CA ARG A 75 -4.41 -22.61 8.98
C ARG A 75 -3.72 -22.92 7.64
N ASP A 76 -3.16 -24.12 7.54
CA ASP A 76 -2.47 -24.57 6.33
C ASP A 76 -3.38 -24.66 5.11
N ASP A 77 -4.64 -25.06 5.30
CA ASP A 77 -5.62 -25.15 4.20
C ASP A 77 -5.96 -23.78 3.62
N VAL A 78 -6.15 -22.77 4.47
CA VAL A 78 -6.37 -21.38 4.06
C VAL A 78 -5.12 -20.83 3.35
N ASN A 79 -3.94 -21.03 3.93
CA ASN A 79 -2.68 -20.61 3.30
C ASN A 79 -2.45 -21.28 1.95
N LYS A 80 -2.83 -22.55 1.81
CA LYS A 80 -2.72 -23.29 0.55
C LYS A 80 -3.59 -22.68 -0.54
N LEU A 81 -4.83 -22.32 -0.21
CA LEU A 81 -5.73 -21.63 -1.14
C LEU A 81 -5.17 -20.27 -1.59
N PHE A 82 -4.69 -19.45 -0.64
CA PHE A 82 -4.05 -18.17 -0.99
C PHE A 82 -2.80 -18.37 -1.83
N GLN A 83 -1.97 -19.36 -1.54
CA GLN A 83 -0.81 -19.70 -2.35
C GLN A 83 -1.21 -20.01 -3.79
N ASP A 84 -2.24 -20.83 -4.00
CA ASP A 84 -2.68 -21.24 -5.33
C ASP A 84 -3.33 -20.05 -6.08
N SER A 85 -4.12 -19.22 -5.41
CA SER A 85 -4.66 -17.98 -5.99
C SER A 85 -3.56 -16.98 -6.38
N LEU A 86 -2.55 -16.77 -5.53
CA LEU A 86 -1.44 -15.87 -5.81
C LEU A 86 -0.54 -16.40 -6.94
N ARG A 87 -0.36 -17.73 -7.04
CA ARG A 87 0.34 -18.36 -8.18
C ARG A 87 -0.40 -18.14 -9.48
N TYR A 88 -1.72 -18.33 -9.48
CA TYR A 88 -2.55 -18.05 -10.66
C TYR A 88 -2.47 -16.57 -11.05
N TRP A 89 -2.61 -15.66 -10.07
CA TRP A 89 -2.51 -14.22 -10.31
C TRP A 89 -1.15 -13.83 -10.91
N ALA A 90 -0.06 -14.35 -10.33
CA ALA A 90 1.28 -14.15 -10.84
C ALA A 90 1.42 -14.65 -12.29
N ALA A 91 0.93 -15.86 -12.60
CA ALA A 91 0.98 -16.40 -13.95
C ALA A 91 0.16 -15.56 -14.96
N ALA A 92 -1.03 -15.10 -14.56
CA ALA A 92 -1.91 -14.28 -15.39
C ALA A 92 -1.33 -12.88 -15.69
N HIS A 93 -0.46 -12.36 -14.82
CA HIS A 93 0.14 -11.02 -14.93
C HIS A 93 1.64 -11.06 -15.27
N ASN A 94 2.18 -12.23 -15.60
CA ASN A 94 3.58 -12.38 -15.98
C ASN A 94 3.79 -12.02 -17.46
N ASP A 95 3.46 -10.78 -17.82
CA ASP A 95 3.78 -10.23 -19.13
C ASP A 95 5.15 -9.52 -19.07
N PRO A 96 6.17 -10.02 -19.81
CA PRO A 96 7.46 -9.35 -19.93
C PRO A 96 7.36 -7.93 -20.49
N HIS A 97 6.27 -7.62 -21.20
CA HIS A 97 5.98 -6.31 -21.78
C HIS A 97 5.13 -5.42 -20.86
N SER A 98 4.84 -5.86 -19.63
CA SER A 98 4.16 -5.00 -18.66
C SER A 98 4.95 -3.71 -18.43
N PRO A 99 4.29 -2.53 -18.39
CA PRO A 99 4.98 -1.24 -18.25
C PRO A 99 5.92 -1.15 -17.03
N GLY A 100 5.62 -1.91 -15.97
CA GLY A 100 6.44 -1.97 -14.76
C GLY A 100 7.75 -2.76 -14.91
N LEU A 101 7.86 -3.63 -15.92
CA LEU A 101 9.08 -4.38 -16.25
C LEU A 101 9.86 -3.78 -17.44
N GLU A 102 9.39 -2.67 -18.01
CA GLU A 102 10.03 -2.03 -19.15
C GLU A 102 11.49 -1.66 -18.83
N ASN A 103 12.41 -2.16 -19.66
CA ASN A 103 13.86 -1.98 -19.51
C ASN A 103 14.44 -2.57 -18.21
N PHE A 104 13.73 -3.49 -17.55
CA PHE A 104 14.23 -4.15 -16.32
C PHE A 104 15.55 -4.88 -16.56
N THR A 105 15.63 -5.65 -17.65
CA THR A 105 16.80 -6.44 -18.05
C THR A 105 17.99 -5.57 -18.49
N GLU A 106 17.70 -4.37 -18.97
CA GLU A 106 18.69 -3.35 -19.34
C GLU A 106 19.25 -2.64 -18.10
N LYS A 107 18.41 -2.36 -17.10
CA LYS A 107 18.81 -1.61 -15.90
C LYS A 107 19.45 -2.49 -14.82
N CYS A 108 18.95 -3.71 -14.63
CA CYS A 108 19.39 -4.60 -13.55
C CYS A 108 20.35 -5.66 -14.08
N ILE A 109 21.28 -6.10 -13.23
CA ILE A 109 22.13 -7.25 -13.52
C ILE A 109 21.27 -8.50 -13.33
N CYS A 110 20.83 -9.10 -14.44
CA CYS A 110 20.03 -10.31 -14.43
C CYS A 110 20.17 -11.11 -15.73
N ASP A 111 19.79 -12.39 -15.70
CA ASP A 111 19.79 -13.30 -16.86
C ASP A 111 18.35 -13.68 -17.25
N PRO A 112 17.79 -13.09 -18.32
CA PRO A 112 16.41 -13.35 -18.75
C PRO A 112 16.11 -14.80 -19.09
N ASN A 113 17.14 -15.61 -19.39
CA ASN A 113 16.96 -17.01 -19.78
C ASN A 113 16.90 -17.96 -18.59
N ASN A 114 17.23 -17.49 -17.39
CA ASN A 114 17.20 -18.30 -16.18
C ASN A 114 15.88 -18.09 -15.42
N LEU A 115 15.46 -19.12 -14.67
CA LEU A 115 14.31 -19.01 -13.78
C LEU A 115 14.54 -17.85 -12.80
N HIS A 116 13.50 -17.04 -12.60
CA HIS A 116 13.56 -15.83 -11.76
C HIS A 116 14.67 -14.86 -12.16
N TYR A 117 15.03 -14.80 -13.44
CA TYR A 117 16.09 -13.92 -13.95
C TYR A 117 17.48 -14.15 -13.31
N GLY A 118 17.70 -15.33 -12.70
CA GLY A 118 18.94 -15.69 -12.01
C GLY A 118 18.99 -15.32 -10.51
N TYR A 119 17.93 -14.72 -9.94
CA TYR A 119 17.88 -14.39 -8.52
C TYR A 119 17.60 -15.64 -7.66
N LYS A 120 18.32 -15.76 -6.53
CA LYS A 120 18.25 -16.94 -5.64
C LYS A 120 17.13 -16.85 -4.61
N SER A 121 16.71 -15.64 -4.26
CA SER A 121 15.71 -15.38 -3.24
C SER A 121 15.01 -14.05 -3.46
N TRP A 122 13.92 -13.83 -2.73
CA TRP A 122 13.24 -12.53 -2.73
C TRP A 122 14.16 -11.40 -2.25
N ASP A 123 15.02 -11.67 -1.27
CA ASP A 123 15.98 -10.68 -0.76
C ASP A 123 17.01 -10.29 -1.82
N ASP A 124 17.55 -11.27 -2.54
CA ASP A 124 18.46 -11.09 -3.67
C ASP A 124 17.85 -10.23 -4.80
N PHE A 125 16.55 -10.43 -5.08
CA PHE A 125 15.80 -9.58 -5.99
C PHE A 125 15.54 -8.16 -5.44
N PHE A 126 15.25 -8.03 -4.15
CA PHE A 126 14.95 -6.75 -3.51
C PHE A 126 16.19 -5.86 -3.41
N THR A 127 17.36 -6.46 -3.16
CA THR A 127 18.67 -5.80 -3.14
C THR A 127 19.43 -5.91 -4.46
N ARG A 128 18.73 -6.22 -5.56
CA ARG A 128 19.35 -6.42 -6.88
C ARG A 128 20.30 -5.29 -7.26
N HIS A 129 21.37 -5.67 -7.95
CA HIS A 129 22.35 -4.71 -8.45
C HIS A 129 21.91 -4.09 -9.78
N PHE A 130 22.13 -2.80 -9.92
CA PHE A 130 22.02 -2.12 -11.21
C PHE A 130 23.27 -2.38 -12.05
N ARG A 131 23.11 -2.36 -13.38
CA ARG A 131 24.25 -2.36 -14.29
C ARG A 131 25.09 -1.09 -14.05
N PRO A 132 26.42 -1.16 -14.23
CA PRO A 132 27.28 0.01 -14.15
C PRO A 132 26.79 1.13 -15.08
N GLY A 133 26.81 2.39 -14.60
CA GLY A 133 26.43 3.56 -15.39
C GLY A 133 24.94 3.91 -15.40
N ILE A 134 24.05 3.05 -14.89
CA ILE A 134 22.60 3.34 -14.82
C ILE A 134 22.26 4.49 -13.87
N ARG A 135 23.11 4.70 -12.84
CA ARG A 135 22.96 5.79 -11.85
C ARG A 135 24.17 6.73 -11.90
N PRO A 136 24.27 7.61 -12.92
CA PRO A 136 25.36 8.56 -13.01
C PRO A 136 25.24 9.61 -11.90
N LEU A 137 26.38 9.97 -11.29
CA LEU A 137 26.45 11.13 -10.41
C LEU A 137 26.45 12.40 -11.28
N ALA A 138 25.59 13.35 -10.94
CA ALA A 138 25.47 14.60 -11.69
C ALA A 138 26.79 15.39 -11.75
N VAL A 139 27.55 15.41 -10.64
CA VAL A 139 28.86 16.08 -10.54
C VAL A 139 29.79 15.25 -9.63
N PRO A 140 30.55 14.29 -10.17
CA PRO A 140 31.35 13.36 -9.34
C PRO A 140 32.55 14.00 -8.63
N THR A 141 32.98 15.18 -9.07
CA THR A 141 34.22 15.84 -8.62
C THR A 141 33.97 17.06 -7.73
N ASP A 142 32.71 17.42 -7.48
CA ASP A 142 32.34 18.60 -6.71
C ASP A 142 31.67 18.19 -5.39
N ASP A 143 32.44 18.27 -4.31
CA ASP A 143 31.99 17.93 -2.96
C ASP A 143 30.94 18.92 -2.40
N SER A 144 30.66 20.04 -3.09
CA SER A 144 29.62 20.99 -2.67
C SER A 144 28.20 20.55 -3.08
N VAL A 145 28.07 19.52 -3.91
CA VAL A 145 26.80 19.04 -4.46
C VAL A 145 26.32 17.80 -3.71
N ILE A 146 25.13 17.90 -3.08
CA ILE A 146 24.45 16.76 -2.45
C ILE A 146 23.49 16.14 -3.46
N VAL A 147 23.69 14.85 -3.78
CA VAL A 147 22.80 14.07 -4.66
C VAL A 147 21.73 13.32 -3.86
N SER A 148 20.66 12.89 -4.53
CA SER A 148 19.65 12.04 -3.89
C SER A 148 20.24 10.70 -3.45
N ALA A 149 19.96 10.28 -2.22
CA ALA A 149 20.43 9.02 -1.67
C ALA A 149 19.65 7.80 -2.21
N ALA A 150 18.44 8.01 -2.74
CA ALA A 150 17.57 6.96 -3.22
C ALA A 150 16.73 7.40 -4.43
N GLU A 151 16.22 6.42 -5.17
CA GLU A 151 15.16 6.60 -6.17
C GLU A 151 13.84 6.85 -5.47
N ALA A 152 13.69 8.07 -4.95
CA ALA A 152 12.49 8.52 -4.26
C ALA A 152 12.26 9.99 -4.52
N THR A 153 10.98 10.37 -4.55
CA THR A 153 10.59 11.79 -4.57
C THR A 153 10.56 12.31 -3.14
N PRO A 154 11.20 13.46 -2.84
CA PRO A 154 11.11 14.07 -1.52
C PRO A 154 9.65 14.32 -1.13
N PHE A 155 9.23 13.79 0.01
CA PHE A 155 7.87 13.98 0.51
C PHE A 155 7.59 15.46 0.86
N ALA A 156 8.56 16.11 1.52
CA ALA A 156 8.51 17.52 1.85
C ALA A 156 9.93 18.08 1.96
N ILE A 157 10.15 19.29 1.45
CA ILE A 157 11.41 20.02 1.58
C ILE A 157 11.13 21.32 2.31
N GLN A 158 11.81 21.53 3.43
CA GLN A 158 11.76 22.79 4.18
C GLN A 158 13.18 23.28 4.42
N ARG A 159 13.41 24.57 4.17
CA ARG A 159 14.70 25.23 4.39
C ARG A 159 14.65 26.04 5.68
N ASN A 160 15.82 26.30 6.26
CA ASN A 160 15.98 27.12 7.47
C ASN A 160 15.18 26.60 8.69
N PHE A 161 15.11 25.28 8.82
CA PHE A 161 14.35 24.61 9.87
C PHE A 161 14.93 24.88 11.26
N GLN A 162 14.11 25.36 12.20
CA GLN A 162 14.52 25.63 13.57
C GLN A 162 14.32 24.42 14.48
N LEU A 163 15.06 24.37 15.58
CA LEU A 163 15.06 23.23 16.51
C LEU A 163 13.67 22.89 17.08
N TYR A 164 12.82 23.91 17.28
CA TYR A 164 11.46 23.80 17.83
C TYR A 164 10.37 23.90 16.77
N ASP A 165 10.74 24.01 15.49
CA ASP A 165 9.76 24.03 14.41
C ASP A 165 8.99 22.72 14.39
N THR A 166 7.74 22.83 13.96
CA THR A 166 6.85 21.71 13.84
C THR A 166 6.72 21.28 12.40
N PHE A 167 6.82 19.98 12.16
CA PHE A 167 6.59 19.37 10.87
C PHE A 167 5.69 18.14 11.00
N TRP A 168 5.03 17.77 9.90
CA TRP A 168 4.15 16.62 9.83
C TRP A 168 4.82 15.50 9.05
N THR A 169 4.83 14.30 9.65
CA THR A 169 5.26 13.08 8.95
C THR A 169 4.28 11.97 9.33
N LYS A 170 3.77 11.24 8.34
CA LYS A 170 2.75 10.19 8.56
C LYS A 170 1.54 10.66 9.38
N GLY A 171 1.10 11.92 9.16
CA GLY A 171 -0.04 12.52 9.87
C GLY A 171 0.20 12.83 11.35
N GLN A 172 1.45 12.76 11.84
CA GLN A 172 1.82 13.01 13.24
C GLN A 172 2.83 14.16 13.38
N ARG A 173 2.75 14.89 14.51
CA ARG A 173 3.45 16.15 14.74
C ARG A 173 4.83 15.84 15.27
N TYR A 174 5.85 16.35 14.63
CA TYR A 174 7.22 16.21 15.06
C TYR A 174 7.90 17.58 15.16
N SER A 175 8.99 17.61 15.91
CA SER A 175 9.94 18.71 16.07
C SER A 175 11.29 18.11 16.38
N LEU A 176 12.40 18.71 15.91
CA LEU A 176 13.74 18.16 16.13
C LEU A 176 14.11 18.08 17.62
N ARG A 177 13.67 19.07 18.40
CA ARG A 177 13.68 19.02 19.86
C ARG A 177 12.26 19.19 20.38
N PRO A 178 11.60 18.11 20.82
CA PRO A 178 10.33 18.27 21.50
C PRO A 178 10.56 19.08 22.79
N PRO A 179 9.66 20.02 23.15
CA PRO A 179 9.63 20.53 24.51
C PRO A 179 9.50 19.32 25.45
N ALA A 180 10.24 19.35 26.58
CA ALA A 180 10.28 18.24 27.52
C ALA A 180 8.86 17.75 27.78
N ARG A 181 8.58 16.50 27.42
CA ARG A 181 7.24 15.94 27.60
C ARG A 181 6.98 15.91 29.11
N ARG A 182 6.13 16.80 29.63
CA ARG A 182 5.28 16.41 30.76
C ARG A 182 4.40 15.30 30.21
N CYS A 183 4.63 14.08 30.66
CA CYS A 183 3.72 12.97 30.44
C CYS A 183 2.40 13.28 31.15
N GLU A 184 1.55 14.09 30.53
CA GLU A 184 0.12 14.09 30.79
C GLU A 184 -0.55 13.61 29.51
N ALA A 185 -0.97 12.35 29.52
CA ALA A 185 -1.94 11.84 28.57
C ALA A 185 -3.29 12.54 28.85
N SER A 186 -3.45 13.77 28.35
CA SER A 186 -4.74 14.42 28.27
C SER A 186 -5.20 14.37 26.82
N ILE A 187 -6.31 13.65 26.59
CA ILE A 187 -7.08 13.72 25.37
C ILE A 187 -7.57 15.18 25.26
N GLN A 188 -6.84 16.02 24.53
CA GLN A 188 -7.36 17.31 24.11
C GLN A 188 -8.37 17.09 22.99
N VAL A 189 -9.61 16.83 23.37
CA VAL A 189 -10.74 17.30 22.57
C VAL A 189 -10.64 18.83 22.56
N ARG A 190 -10.30 19.48 21.43
CA ARG A 190 -10.94 20.73 21.00
C ARG A 190 -10.43 21.34 19.68
N ARG A 191 -11.46 21.71 18.91
CA ARG A 191 -11.67 22.90 18.05
C ARG A 191 -10.95 22.97 16.70
N ARG A 192 -11.80 22.85 15.67
CA ARG A 192 -11.56 23.10 14.24
C ARG A 192 -10.69 24.34 13.99
N CYS A 193 -9.48 24.13 13.48
CA CYS A 193 -8.84 25.11 12.60
C CYS A 193 -9.23 24.77 11.16
N ARG A 194 -9.97 25.66 10.51
CA ARG A 194 -10.24 25.60 9.06
C ARG A 194 -8.97 26.05 8.33
N LEU A 195 -8.37 25.16 7.54
CA LEU A 195 -7.45 25.55 6.48
C LEU A 195 -8.31 25.93 5.24
N PRO A 196 -8.08 27.09 4.59
CA PRO A 196 -8.75 27.41 3.34
C PRO A 196 -8.25 26.45 2.24
N GLY A 197 -9.17 25.74 1.58
CA GLY A 197 -8.88 24.91 0.41
C GLY A 197 -8.75 23.39 0.64
N VAL A 198 -8.92 22.90 1.88
CA VAL A 198 -8.94 21.44 2.14
C VAL A 198 -10.40 20.95 2.12
N PRO A 199 -10.81 20.06 1.19
CA PRO A 199 -12.15 19.48 1.18
C PRO A 199 -12.39 18.69 2.47
N GLN A 200 -13.63 18.75 2.99
CA GLN A 200 -13.93 18.21 4.31
C GLN A 200 -13.83 16.67 4.36
N PRO A 201 -13.37 16.09 5.48
CA PRO A 201 -13.44 14.65 5.69
C PRO A 201 -14.92 14.25 5.74
N GLY A 202 -15.36 13.58 4.67
CA GLY A 202 -16.77 13.37 4.34
C GLY A 202 -17.07 13.43 2.84
N GLN A 203 -16.14 13.95 2.02
CA GLN A 203 -16.23 13.89 0.55
C GLN A 203 -15.54 12.66 -0.09
N LEU A 204 -14.76 11.89 0.68
CA LEU A 204 -14.18 10.63 0.21
C LEU A 204 -15.15 9.46 -0.09
N PRO A 205 -16.45 9.43 0.32
CA PRO A 205 -17.32 8.32 -0.08
C PRO A 205 -17.94 8.47 -1.47
N GLN A 206 -17.76 9.59 -2.20
CA GLN A 206 -18.39 9.75 -3.52
C GLN A 206 -17.60 9.10 -4.67
N LEU A 207 -16.28 8.98 -4.56
CA LEU A 207 -15.45 8.37 -5.61
C LEU A 207 -15.54 6.84 -5.62
N ALA A 208 -15.59 6.18 -4.45
CA ALA A 208 -15.82 4.74 -4.38
C ALA A 208 -17.24 4.34 -4.84
N ARG A 209 -18.22 5.23 -4.63
CA ARG A 209 -19.61 5.01 -5.02
C ARG A 209 -19.88 5.25 -6.52
N ALA A 210 -18.94 5.86 -7.24
CA ALA A 210 -19.02 6.09 -8.68
C ALA A 210 -18.57 4.87 -9.52
N LEU A 211 -17.80 3.94 -8.93
CA LEU A 211 -17.29 2.75 -9.64
C LEU A 211 -18.23 1.53 -9.55
N LEU A 212 -19.12 1.47 -8.56
CA LEU A 212 -20.05 0.35 -8.39
C LEU A 212 -21.20 0.28 -9.43
N PRO A 213 -21.80 1.39 -9.93
CA PRO A 213 -22.87 1.29 -10.92
C PRO A 213 -22.39 0.98 -12.34
N ALA A 214 -21.14 1.33 -12.68
CA ALA A 214 -20.59 1.12 -14.03
C ALA A 214 -20.33 -0.37 -14.32
N ALA A 215 -20.02 -1.17 -13.29
CA ALA A 215 -19.77 -2.61 -13.44
C ALA A 215 -21.04 -3.46 -13.64
N ILE A 216 -22.25 -2.90 -13.41
CA ILE A 216 -23.52 -3.64 -13.53
C ILE A 216 -24.22 -3.36 -14.88
N SER A 217 -23.80 -2.32 -15.62
CA SER A 217 -24.46 -1.91 -16.88
C SER A 217 -23.87 -2.55 -18.15
N ASP A 218 -22.61 -3.01 -18.12
CA ASP A 218 -21.86 -3.42 -19.33
C ASP A 218 -21.60 -4.93 -19.45
N ALA A 219 -22.34 -5.77 -18.73
CA ALA A 219 -22.36 -7.20 -19.01
C ALA A 219 -23.30 -7.50 -20.20
N PRO A 220 -22.80 -7.99 -21.36
CA PRO A 220 -23.70 -8.50 -22.40
C PRO A 220 -24.47 -9.72 -21.86
N ARG A 221 -25.77 -9.77 -22.18
CA ARG A 221 -26.66 -10.89 -21.81
C ARG A 221 -26.22 -12.21 -22.42
#